data_AF-A0A0B2BW59-F1
#
_entry.id   AF-A0A0B2BW59-F1
#
_cell.length_a   1.000
_cell.length_b   1.000
_cell.length_c   1.000
_cell.angle_alpha   90.00
_cell.angle_beta   90.00
_cell.angle_gamma   90.00
#
_symmetry.space_group_name_H-M   'P 1'
#
loop_
_entity.id
_entity.type
_entity.pdbx_description
1 polymer ?
#
loop_
_entity_poly.entity_id
_entity_poly.type
_entity_poly.pdbx_seq_one_letter_code
_entity_poly.pdbx_strand_id
1 'polypeptide(L)'
;MLPGMSSVDPNWLPSTLAQSTAALVAIVGGFLVGRLVSLAGEATALAHRLDELDERRRLRAAALLEVHRERLDVSEQWFREHHLEDFVRAEGAVDVDAAVESFIPLGSSAAEMRPYAATLADAVREAFDLIRQLYPAPKLPPRKFPHAVDELAGVPQDVYEQVAGRLIDQRRSRVLPFQAMISSPRGDVIYRRQDARIAREEELRAEVTMLEAERVLLDDQRSRMARPEGVRGGLIVLGLFAALGVVFPMIVMSLRPVPSGPGVRVSLILAFVVGFVALTGYMVSQVRTLRTRAAPATAD
;
A
#
# COMPACT_ATOMS: atom_id res chain seq x y z
N MET A 1 -34.94 -34.04 77.24
CA MET A 1 -34.97 -33.14 76.07
C MET A 1 -33.55 -33.04 75.54
N LEU A 2 -33.20 -33.82 74.52
CA LEU A 2 -31.92 -33.67 73.83
C LEU A 2 -32.07 -32.55 72.80
N PRO A 3 -31.17 -31.54 72.79
CA PRO A 3 -31.25 -30.42 71.89
C PRO A 3 -31.07 -30.91 70.45
N GLY A 4 -31.89 -30.35 69.55
CA GLY A 4 -32.02 -30.80 68.18
C GLY A 4 -30.69 -30.92 67.45
N MET A 5 -30.44 -32.11 66.90
CA MET A 5 -29.50 -32.27 65.79
C MET A 5 -30.00 -31.35 64.69
N SER A 6 -29.27 -30.26 64.45
CA SER A 6 -29.50 -29.38 63.31
C SER A 6 -29.49 -30.24 62.06
N SER A 7 -30.64 -30.34 61.40
CA SER A 7 -30.77 -31.01 60.11
C SER A 7 -29.97 -30.22 59.09
N VAL A 8 -28.70 -30.59 58.93
CA VAL A 8 -27.83 -30.02 57.90
C VAL A 8 -28.46 -30.34 56.55
N ASP A 9 -28.89 -29.30 55.82
CA ASP A 9 -29.54 -29.43 54.51
C ASP A 9 -28.65 -30.25 53.57
N PRO A 10 -29.06 -31.44 53.10
CA PRO A 10 -28.23 -32.30 52.26
C PRO A 10 -27.73 -31.63 50.96
N ASN A 11 -28.34 -30.51 50.56
CA ASN A 11 -28.03 -29.77 49.35
C ASN A 11 -27.10 -28.56 49.55
N TRP A 12 -26.62 -28.30 50.78
CA TRP A 12 -25.75 -27.15 51.06
C TRP A 12 -24.46 -27.15 50.21
N LEU A 13 -23.83 -28.32 50.04
CA LEU A 13 -22.55 -28.44 49.32
C LEU A 13 -22.69 -28.18 47.80
N PRO A 14 -23.54 -28.91 47.04
CA PRO A 14 -23.66 -28.68 45.61
C PRO A 14 -24.21 -27.29 45.28
N SER A 15 -25.12 -26.73 46.10
CA SER A 15 -25.62 -25.36 45.92
C SER A 15 -24.53 -24.31 46.14
N THR A 16 -23.72 -24.43 47.21
CA THR A 16 -22.59 -23.51 47.47
C THR A 16 -21.53 -23.58 46.37
N LEU A 17 -21.19 -24.78 45.89
CA LEU A 17 -20.25 -24.96 44.78
C LEU A 17 -20.79 -24.36 43.47
N ALA A 18 -22.08 -24.57 43.17
CA ALA A 18 -22.70 -24.00 41.99
C ALA A 18 -22.75 -22.47 42.05
N GLN A 19 -23.16 -21.88 43.19
CA GLN A 19 -23.24 -20.43 43.37
C GLN A 19 -21.85 -19.77 43.31
N SER A 20 -20.84 -20.33 43.99
CA SER A 20 -19.48 -19.79 43.94
C SER A 20 -18.83 -19.92 42.56
N THR A 21 -19.02 -21.05 41.88
CA THR A 21 -18.56 -21.22 40.48
C THR A 21 -19.25 -20.22 39.57
N ALA A 22 -20.56 -20.06 39.67
CA ALA A 22 -21.31 -19.10 38.86
C ALA A 22 -20.83 -17.67 39.08
N ALA A 23 -20.55 -17.27 40.32
CA ALA A 23 -19.98 -15.96 40.63
C ALA A 23 -18.60 -15.75 39.99
N LEU A 24 -17.69 -16.74 40.09
CA LEU A 24 -16.37 -16.68 39.45
C LEU A 24 -16.46 -16.62 37.93
N VAL A 25 -17.33 -17.45 37.34
CA VAL A 25 -17.56 -17.48 35.89
C VAL A 25 -18.13 -16.15 35.41
N ALA A 26 -19.04 -15.54 36.17
CA ALA A 26 -19.60 -14.23 35.83
C ALA A 26 -18.53 -13.13 35.83
N ILE A 27 -17.68 -13.08 36.85
CA ILE A 27 -16.60 -12.08 36.96
C ILE A 27 -15.57 -12.26 35.84
N VAL A 28 -15.05 -13.47 35.68
CA VAL A 28 -14.01 -13.77 34.67
C VAL A 28 -14.58 -13.67 33.26
N GLY A 29 -15.80 -14.16 33.05
CA GLY A 29 -16.51 -14.06 31.78
C GLY A 29 -16.76 -12.61 31.37
N GLY A 30 -17.26 -11.78 32.29
CA GLY A 30 -17.44 -10.35 32.04
C GLY A 30 -16.14 -9.65 31.66
N PHE A 31 -15.04 -9.95 32.37
CA PHE A 31 -13.71 -9.42 32.03
C PHE A 31 -13.22 -9.87 30.64
N LEU A 32 -13.34 -11.16 30.30
CA LEU A 32 -12.91 -11.69 29.00
C LEU A 32 -13.72 -11.10 27.85
N VAL A 33 -15.04 -10.99 28.01
CA VAL A 33 -15.92 -10.38 27.00
C VAL A 33 -15.58 -8.90 26.84
N GLY A 34 -15.39 -8.16 27.93
CA GLY A 34 -14.98 -6.76 27.86
C GLY A 34 -13.66 -6.57 27.13
N ARG A 35 -12.64 -7.40 27.40
CA ARG A 35 -11.36 -7.37 26.69
C ARG A 35 -11.51 -7.73 25.22
N LEU A 36 -12.33 -8.72 24.89
CA LEU A 36 -12.59 -9.12 23.50
C LEU A 36 -13.27 -8.00 22.71
N VAL A 37 -14.27 -7.33 23.30
CA VAL A 37 -14.95 -6.18 22.67
C VAL A 37 -13.98 -5.02 22.47
N SER A 38 -13.13 -4.72 23.46
CA SER A 38 -12.07 -3.70 23.34
C SER A 38 -11.13 -4.00 22.18
N LEU A 39 -10.62 -5.24 22.11
CA LEU A 39 -9.71 -5.66 21.04
C LEU A 39 -10.38 -5.64 19.66
N ALA A 40 -11.65 -6.03 19.57
CA ALA A 40 -12.41 -5.93 18.33
C ALA A 40 -12.62 -4.47 17.89
N GLY A 41 -12.85 -3.56 18.85
CA GLY A 41 -12.91 -2.12 18.61
C GLY A 41 -11.57 -1.56 18.11
N GLU A 42 -10.46 -1.90 18.78
CA GLU A 42 -9.10 -1.53 18.36
C GLU A 42 -8.78 -2.03 16.95
N ALA A 43 -9.09 -3.30 16.65
CA ALA A 43 -8.87 -3.89 15.35
C ALA A 43 -9.70 -3.23 14.23
N THR A 44 -10.94 -2.86 14.53
CA THR A 44 -11.82 -2.16 13.57
C THR A 44 -11.31 -0.73 13.32
N ALA A 45 -10.88 -0.02 14.36
CA ALA A 45 -10.29 1.31 14.22
C ALA A 45 -8.99 1.28 13.40
N LEU A 46 -8.14 0.27 13.62
CA LEU A 46 -6.94 0.06 12.80
C LEU A 46 -7.28 -0.25 11.34
N ALA A 47 -8.29 -1.08 11.09
CA ALA A 47 -8.74 -1.38 9.73
C ALA A 47 -9.19 -0.12 8.99
N HIS A 48 -10.01 0.72 9.63
CA HIS A 48 -10.42 2.00 9.04
C HIS A 48 -9.25 2.94 8.77
N ARG A 49 -8.26 3.00 9.68
CA ARG A 49 -7.06 3.83 9.48
C ARG A 49 -6.21 3.32 8.31
N LEU A 50 -6.09 2.00 8.14
CA LEU A 50 -5.42 1.40 6.99
C LEU A 50 -6.14 1.76 5.68
N ASP A 51 -7.46 1.65 5.64
CA ASP A 51 -8.27 2.01 4.47
C ASP A 51 -8.08 3.50 4.10
N GLU A 52 -8.07 4.38 5.10
CA GLU A 52 -7.83 5.82 4.91
C GLU A 52 -6.42 6.11 4.36
N LEU A 53 -5.39 5.45 4.91
CA LEU A 53 -4.03 5.59 4.41
C LEU A 53 -3.89 5.07 2.98
N ASP A 54 -4.54 3.96 2.66
CA ASP A 54 -4.52 3.40 1.30
C ASP A 54 -5.16 4.35 0.29
N GLU A 55 -6.28 4.98 0.65
CA GLU A 55 -6.91 5.97 -0.22
C GLU A 55 -6.04 7.23 -0.40
N ARG A 56 -5.47 7.75 0.69
CA ARG A 56 -4.54 8.89 0.62
C ARG A 56 -3.33 8.56 -0.25
N ARG A 57 -2.72 7.38 -0.08
CA ARG A 57 -1.60 6.91 -0.89
C ARG A 57 -1.99 6.85 -2.36
N ARG A 58 -3.16 6.29 -2.69
CA ARG A 58 -3.65 6.19 -4.06
C ARG A 58 -3.78 7.56 -4.72
N LEU A 59 -4.37 8.52 -4.02
CA LEU A 59 -4.54 9.89 -4.52
C LEU A 59 -3.19 10.58 -4.75
N ARG A 60 -2.24 10.42 -3.82
CA ARG A 60 -0.89 11.00 -3.97
C ARG A 60 -0.07 10.33 -5.07
N ALA A 61 -0.17 9.01 -5.22
CA ALA A 61 0.49 8.29 -6.30
C ALA A 61 -0.04 8.68 -7.68
N ALA A 62 -1.36 8.92 -7.80
CA ALA A 62 -1.95 9.45 -9.03
C ALA A 62 -1.43 10.86 -9.35
N ALA A 63 -1.40 11.75 -8.35
CA ALA A 63 -0.85 13.10 -8.50
C ALA A 63 0.65 13.10 -8.85
N LEU A 64 1.43 12.19 -8.26
CA LEU A 64 2.85 12.02 -8.58
C LEU A 64 3.04 11.68 -10.05
N LEU A 65 2.24 10.75 -10.57
CA LEU A 65 2.31 10.32 -11.96
C LEU A 65 1.89 11.42 -12.95
N GLU A 66 0.91 12.25 -12.57
CA GLU A 66 0.53 13.44 -13.35
C GLU A 66 1.66 14.46 -13.41
N VAL A 67 2.24 14.84 -12.27
CA VAL A 67 3.36 15.80 -12.20
C VAL A 67 4.59 15.27 -12.94
N HIS A 68 4.88 13.97 -12.82
CA HIS A 68 5.97 13.32 -13.53
C HIS A 68 5.80 13.43 -15.05
N ARG A 69 4.58 13.20 -15.56
CA ARG A 69 4.27 13.39 -16.99
C ARG A 69 4.46 14.84 -17.42
N GLU A 70 3.91 15.80 -16.68
CA GLU A 70 4.07 17.23 -17.02
C GLU A 70 5.54 17.67 -17.03
N ARG A 71 6.35 17.14 -16.11
CA ARG A 71 7.79 17.39 -16.06
C ARG A 71 8.48 16.81 -17.29
N LEU A 72 8.17 15.54 -17.62
CA LEU A 72 8.73 14.84 -18.78
C LEU A 72 8.37 15.52 -20.09
N ASP A 73 7.11 15.92 -20.30
CA ASP A 73 6.67 16.60 -21.53
C ASP A 73 7.53 17.85 -21.84
N VAL A 74 7.89 18.61 -20.80
CA VAL A 74 8.77 19.79 -20.98
C VAL A 74 10.22 19.41 -21.24
N SER A 75 10.72 18.37 -20.58
CA SER A 75 12.05 17.83 -20.88
C SER A 75 12.14 17.30 -22.32
N GLU A 76 11.12 16.56 -22.78
CA GLU A 76 11.01 16.06 -24.15
C GLU A 76 10.99 17.21 -25.17
N GLN A 77 10.22 18.27 -24.88
CA GLN A 77 10.20 19.46 -25.72
C GLN A 77 11.60 20.09 -25.83
N TRP A 78 12.32 20.26 -24.71
CA TRP A 78 13.69 20.80 -24.74
C TRP A 78 14.67 19.89 -25.47
N PHE A 79 14.56 18.57 -25.28
CA PHE A 79 15.36 17.59 -26.00
C PHE A 79 15.14 17.71 -27.51
N ARG A 80 13.87 17.80 -27.93
CA ARG A 80 13.50 17.99 -29.33
C ARG A 80 14.03 19.31 -29.88
N GLU A 81 13.83 20.42 -29.19
CA GLU A 81 14.32 21.73 -29.62
C GLU A 81 15.84 21.73 -29.81
N HIS A 82 16.57 20.97 -28.99
CA HIS A 82 18.02 20.84 -29.08
C HIS A 82 18.49 19.92 -30.23
N HIS A 83 17.82 18.78 -30.45
CA HIS A 83 18.31 17.73 -31.34
C HIS A 83 17.58 17.60 -32.69
N LEU A 84 16.40 18.20 -32.86
CA LEU A 84 15.60 18.00 -34.06
C LEU A 84 16.36 18.35 -35.33
N GLU A 85 17.14 19.44 -35.33
CA GLU A 85 17.92 19.83 -36.51
C GLU A 85 18.98 18.77 -36.86
N ASP A 86 19.69 18.24 -35.86
CA ASP A 86 20.72 17.21 -36.08
C ASP A 86 20.10 15.90 -36.56
N PHE A 87 18.94 15.53 -36.00
CA PHE A 87 18.17 14.37 -36.43
C PHE A 87 17.71 14.50 -37.88
N VAL A 88 17.21 15.68 -38.27
CA VAL A 88 16.81 15.97 -39.65
C VAL A 88 18.01 16.00 -40.58
N ARG A 89 19.17 16.51 -40.12
CA ARG A 89 20.41 16.54 -40.92
C ARG A 89 20.93 15.14 -41.22
N ALA A 90 20.79 14.22 -40.27
CA ALA A 90 21.16 12.81 -40.41
C ALA A 90 20.03 11.92 -40.97
N GLU A 91 18.90 12.49 -41.39
CA GLU A 91 17.72 11.75 -41.88
C GLU A 91 17.21 10.67 -40.91
N GLY A 92 17.31 10.93 -39.60
CA GLY A 92 16.91 9.98 -38.55
C GLY A 92 17.88 8.81 -38.33
N ALA A 93 19.02 8.79 -39.00
CA ALA A 93 20.10 7.81 -38.77
C ALA A 93 21.08 8.33 -37.71
N VAL A 94 20.57 8.63 -36.51
CA VAL A 94 21.34 9.13 -35.37
C VAL A 94 21.57 7.99 -34.36
N ASP A 95 22.76 7.98 -33.74
CA ASP A 95 23.01 7.16 -32.56
C ASP A 95 22.24 7.75 -31.36
N VAL A 96 21.18 7.05 -30.95
CA VAL A 96 20.26 7.48 -29.88
C VAL A 96 21.00 7.62 -28.54
N ASP A 97 21.93 6.71 -28.23
CA ASP A 97 22.67 6.77 -26.98
C ASP A 97 23.61 7.97 -26.96
N ALA A 98 24.32 8.21 -28.07
CA ALA A 98 25.18 9.39 -28.20
C ALA A 98 24.38 10.71 -28.13
N ALA A 99 23.19 10.75 -28.72
CA ALA A 99 22.30 11.92 -28.64
C ALA A 99 21.86 12.19 -27.20
N VAL A 100 21.40 11.17 -26.48
CA VAL A 100 20.99 11.30 -25.07
C VAL A 100 22.16 11.68 -24.16
N GLU A 101 23.35 11.12 -24.38
CA GLU A 101 24.54 11.49 -23.61
C GLU A 101 24.98 12.94 -23.86
N SER A 102 24.77 13.45 -25.08
CA SER A 102 25.16 14.82 -25.43
C SER A 102 24.30 15.89 -24.75
N PHE A 103 23.04 15.60 -24.45
CA PHE A 103 22.14 16.51 -23.76
C PHE A 103 21.04 15.77 -22.98
N ILE A 104 21.06 15.93 -21.67
CA ILE A 104 20.00 15.47 -20.77
C ILE A 104 19.26 16.70 -20.23
N PRO A 105 17.97 16.90 -20.55
CA PRO A 105 17.20 18.02 -20.04
C PRO A 105 17.10 18.00 -18.51
N LEU A 106 17.04 19.18 -17.90
CA LEU A 106 16.91 19.30 -16.44
C LEU A 106 15.70 18.54 -15.90
N GLY A 107 15.93 17.80 -14.82
CA GLY A 107 14.91 17.00 -14.14
C GLY A 107 14.65 15.64 -14.78
N SER A 108 15.23 15.35 -15.95
CA SER A 108 15.12 14.05 -16.61
C SER A 108 16.39 13.20 -16.46
N SER A 109 16.24 11.91 -16.75
CA SER A 109 17.34 10.96 -16.82
C SER A 109 17.56 10.40 -18.22
N ALA A 110 18.74 9.83 -18.48
CA ALA A 110 19.01 9.14 -19.74
C ALA A 110 18.03 7.98 -20.01
N ALA A 111 17.62 7.26 -18.95
CA ALA A 111 16.65 6.17 -19.05
C ALA A 111 15.27 6.66 -19.52
N GLU A 112 14.86 7.87 -19.08
CA GLU A 112 13.61 8.49 -19.49
C GLU A 112 13.68 9.06 -20.92
N MET A 113 14.82 9.62 -21.32
CA MET A 113 14.97 10.29 -22.63
C MET A 113 15.26 9.33 -23.78
N ARG A 114 15.90 8.19 -23.54
CA ARG A 114 16.15 7.15 -24.56
C ARG A 114 14.93 6.75 -25.40
N PRO A 115 13.79 6.35 -24.80
CA PRO A 115 12.62 5.96 -25.59
C PRO A 115 12.06 7.12 -26.42
N TYR A 116 12.09 8.34 -25.89
CA TYR A 116 11.69 9.52 -26.62
C TYR A 116 12.63 9.80 -27.81
N ALA A 117 13.94 9.77 -27.58
CA ALA A 117 14.94 9.99 -28.61
C ALA A 117 14.83 8.96 -29.75
N ALA A 118 14.60 7.68 -29.43
CA ALA A 118 14.33 6.66 -30.43
C ALA A 118 13.06 6.97 -31.25
N THR A 119 11.98 7.35 -30.56
CA THR A 119 10.71 7.74 -31.21
C THR A 119 10.88 8.95 -32.12
N LEU A 120 11.68 9.94 -31.71
CA LEU A 120 11.98 11.12 -32.53
C LEU A 120 12.80 10.77 -33.77
N ALA A 121 13.80 9.89 -33.65
CA ALA A 121 14.60 9.41 -34.78
C ALA A 121 13.73 8.68 -35.81
N ASP A 122 12.85 7.80 -35.34
CA ASP A 122 11.92 7.07 -36.20
C ASP A 122 10.91 8.01 -36.85
N ALA A 123 10.34 8.96 -36.11
CA ALA A 123 9.41 9.95 -36.66
C ALA A 123 10.06 10.82 -37.76
N VAL A 124 11.33 11.21 -37.59
CA VAL A 124 12.08 11.93 -38.64
C VAL A 124 12.29 11.04 -39.86
N ARG A 125 12.66 9.77 -39.67
CA ARG A 125 12.87 8.82 -40.77
C ARG A 125 11.59 8.59 -41.56
N GLU A 126 10.49 8.32 -40.87
CA GLU A 126 9.16 8.15 -41.46
C GLU A 126 8.72 9.41 -42.23
N ALA A 127 8.98 10.59 -41.68
CA ALA A 127 8.68 11.85 -42.37
C ALA A 127 9.47 11.99 -43.69
N PHE A 128 10.76 11.63 -43.70
CA PHE A 128 11.56 11.63 -44.93
C PHE A 128 11.00 10.68 -45.99
N ASP A 129 10.68 9.44 -45.60
CA ASP A 129 10.16 8.42 -46.51
C ASP A 129 8.81 8.83 -47.10
N LEU A 130 7.91 9.31 -46.24
CA LEU A 130 6.57 9.74 -46.64
C LEU A 130 6.61 10.97 -47.56
N ILE A 131 7.41 11.99 -47.22
CA ILE A 131 7.53 13.20 -48.05
C ILE A 131 8.17 12.86 -49.40
N ARG A 132 9.13 11.94 -49.45
CA ARG A 132 9.73 11.45 -50.71
C ARG A 132 8.72 10.72 -51.58
N GLN A 133 7.84 9.92 -50.96
CA GLN A 133 6.78 9.21 -51.67
C GLN A 133 5.71 10.16 -52.23
N LEU A 134 5.29 11.16 -51.46
CA LEU A 134 4.27 12.14 -51.87
C LEU A 134 4.80 13.17 -52.88
N TYR A 135 6.07 13.56 -52.75
CA TYR A 135 6.72 14.57 -53.58
C TYR A 135 8.00 14.03 -54.24
N PRO A 136 7.86 13.07 -55.18
CA PRO A 136 8.99 12.53 -55.92
C PRO A 136 9.62 13.63 -56.79
N ALA A 137 10.94 13.57 -56.94
CA ALA A 137 11.67 14.55 -57.75
C ALA A 137 11.13 14.57 -59.20
N PRO A 138 10.95 15.76 -59.81
CA PRO A 138 11.43 17.08 -59.38
C PRO A 138 10.44 17.90 -58.53
N LYS A 139 9.28 17.35 -58.14
CA LYS A 139 8.27 18.09 -57.36
C LYS A 139 8.81 18.46 -55.97
N LEU A 140 8.61 19.69 -55.53
CA LEU A 140 9.04 20.14 -54.20
C LEU A 140 7.86 20.04 -53.20
N PRO A 141 8.10 19.57 -51.96
CA PRO A 141 7.09 19.63 -50.92
C PRO A 141 6.81 21.10 -50.51
N PRO A 142 5.62 21.41 -49.99
CA PRO A 142 5.35 22.71 -49.38
C PRO A 142 6.17 22.87 -48.08
N ARG A 143 6.73 24.08 -47.87
CA ARG A 143 7.50 24.40 -46.64
C ARG A 143 6.67 24.35 -45.36
N LYS A 144 5.38 24.70 -45.45
CA LYS A 144 4.45 24.63 -44.33
C LYS A 144 3.68 23.32 -44.37
N PHE A 145 3.28 22.84 -43.21
CA PHE A 145 2.51 21.60 -43.09
C PHE A 145 1.20 21.66 -43.88
N PRO A 146 0.97 20.72 -44.83
CA PRO A 146 -0.27 20.69 -45.60
C PRO A 146 -1.34 19.93 -44.81
N HIS A 147 -2.14 20.65 -44.01
CA HIS A 147 -3.25 20.07 -43.23
C HIS A 147 -4.32 19.32 -44.06
N ALA A 148 -4.29 19.43 -45.39
CA ALA A 148 -5.22 18.78 -46.31
C ALA A 148 -4.75 17.40 -46.81
N VAL A 149 -3.62 16.89 -46.30
CA VAL A 149 -3.04 15.59 -46.69
C VAL A 149 -3.17 14.64 -45.51
N ASP A 150 -4.16 13.74 -45.57
CA ASP A 150 -4.49 12.81 -44.49
C ASP A 150 -3.34 11.85 -44.18
N GLU A 151 -2.53 11.49 -45.19
CA GLU A 151 -1.36 10.63 -45.02
C GLU A 151 -0.29 11.24 -44.09
N LEU A 152 -0.27 12.56 -43.94
CA LEU A 152 0.68 13.27 -43.07
C LEU A 152 0.17 13.46 -41.64
N ALA A 153 -1.06 13.07 -41.31
CA ALA A 153 -1.69 13.35 -40.01
C ALA A 153 -0.93 12.78 -38.80
N GLY A 154 -0.12 11.72 -38.99
CA GLY A 154 0.73 11.12 -37.95
C GLY A 154 2.09 11.81 -37.75
N VAL A 155 2.51 12.71 -38.64
CA VAL A 155 3.81 13.37 -38.58
C VAL A 155 3.68 14.68 -37.78
N PRO A 156 4.50 14.90 -36.74
CA PRO A 156 4.52 16.17 -36.03
C PRO A 156 4.81 17.34 -36.98
N GLN A 157 4.05 18.42 -36.85
CA GLN A 157 4.12 19.56 -37.78
C GLN A 157 5.53 20.15 -37.89
N ASP A 158 6.20 20.33 -36.76
CA ASP A 158 7.58 20.82 -36.67
C ASP A 158 8.58 19.89 -37.35
N VAL A 159 8.45 18.58 -37.17
CA VAL A 159 9.28 17.56 -37.84
C VAL A 159 9.10 17.66 -39.35
N TYR A 160 7.85 17.69 -39.83
CA TYR A 160 7.56 17.86 -41.25
C TYR A 160 8.17 19.14 -41.82
N GLU A 161 7.97 20.29 -41.15
CA GLU A 161 8.42 21.59 -41.67
C GLU A 161 9.94 21.63 -41.78
N GLN A 162 10.66 21.05 -40.82
CA GLN A 162 12.12 20.91 -40.87
C GLN A 162 12.57 19.95 -41.98
N VAL A 163 11.96 18.77 -42.10
CA VAL A 163 12.29 17.78 -43.14
C VAL A 163 12.00 18.32 -44.55
N ALA A 164 10.83 18.93 -44.76
CA ALA A 164 10.45 19.55 -46.02
C ALA A 164 11.39 20.69 -46.38
N GLY A 165 11.73 21.56 -45.41
CA GLY A 165 12.74 22.61 -45.57
C GLY A 165 14.08 22.03 -46.04
N ARG A 166 14.56 20.98 -45.37
CA ARG A 166 15.81 20.30 -45.71
C ARG A 166 15.80 19.70 -47.12
N LEU A 167 14.72 19.02 -47.53
CA LEU A 167 14.58 18.45 -48.88
C LEU A 167 14.54 19.53 -49.97
N ILE A 168 13.89 20.67 -49.69
CA ILE A 168 13.85 21.81 -50.61
C ILE A 168 15.25 22.39 -50.78
N ASP A 169 15.97 22.59 -49.68
CA ASP A 169 17.33 23.15 -49.70
C ASP A 169 18.32 22.20 -50.40
N GLN A 170 18.24 20.88 -50.14
CA GLN A 170 19.02 19.86 -50.87
C GLN A 170 18.77 19.90 -52.40
N ARG A 171 17.53 20.20 -52.82
CA ARG A 171 17.13 20.24 -54.24
C ARG A 171 17.37 21.60 -54.92
N ARG A 172 17.48 22.71 -54.15
CA ARG A 172 17.57 24.09 -54.68
C ARG A 172 18.99 24.67 -54.81
N SER A 173 20.02 24.08 -54.20
CA SER A 173 21.37 24.68 -54.18
C SER A 173 22.44 23.60 -53.91
N ARG A 174 23.66 23.52 -54.50
CA ARG A 174 24.47 24.37 -55.41
C ARG A 174 24.28 25.89 -55.27
N VAL A 175 24.48 26.40 -54.05
CA VAL A 175 25.01 27.74 -53.66
C VAL A 175 24.80 27.95 -52.14
N LEU A 176 25.78 28.63 -51.54
CA LEU A 176 26.23 28.72 -50.13
C LEU A 176 25.21 28.95 -49.00
N PRO A 177 25.59 28.60 -47.74
CA PRO A 177 24.72 28.64 -46.58
C PRO A 177 24.71 30.01 -45.90
N PHE A 178 23.54 30.47 -45.48
CA PHE A 178 23.43 31.38 -44.35
C PHE A 178 22.10 31.13 -43.66
N GLN A 179 22.10 30.71 -42.40
CA GLN A 179 21.04 31.14 -41.51
C GLN A 179 21.48 31.21 -40.05
N ALA A 180 21.05 32.30 -39.44
CA ALA A 180 21.40 32.78 -38.13
C ALA A 180 20.67 32.01 -37.03
N MET A 181 21.41 31.76 -35.96
CA MET A 181 20.93 31.26 -34.68
C MET A 181 20.14 32.39 -34.00
N ILE A 182 18.81 32.30 -33.98
CA ILE A 182 17.97 33.18 -33.16
C ILE A 182 17.72 32.45 -31.84
N SER A 183 18.59 32.69 -30.85
CA SER A 183 18.31 32.31 -29.47
C SER A 183 17.32 33.33 -28.89
N SER A 184 16.07 32.93 -28.67
CA SER A 184 15.10 33.74 -27.93
C SER A 184 15.42 33.69 -26.43
N PRO A 185 15.59 34.82 -25.73
CA PRO A 185 15.77 34.84 -24.29
C PRO A 185 14.40 34.65 -23.62
N ARG A 186 14.00 33.39 -23.41
CA ARG A 186 12.84 33.02 -22.57
C ARG A 186 13.22 32.16 -21.35
N GLY A 187 14.51 31.95 -21.10
CA GLY A 187 15.01 30.96 -20.14
C GLY A 187 14.48 31.12 -18.71
N ASP A 188 14.54 32.33 -18.14
CA ASP A 188 14.51 32.46 -16.68
C ASP A 188 13.16 32.10 -16.03
N VAL A 189 12.04 32.27 -16.74
CA VAL A 189 10.70 31.91 -16.23
C VAL A 189 10.40 30.43 -16.45
N ILE A 190 10.89 29.83 -17.53
CA ILE A 190 10.62 28.43 -17.87
C ILE A 190 11.44 27.51 -16.96
N TYR A 191 12.71 27.83 -16.68
CA TYR A 191 13.55 27.07 -15.75
C TYR A 191 12.96 27.05 -14.32
N ARG A 192 12.52 28.20 -13.80
CA ARG A 192 11.89 28.26 -12.46
C ARG A 192 10.61 27.43 -12.35
N ARG A 193 9.81 27.34 -13.42
CA ARG A 193 8.63 26.47 -13.44
C ARG A 193 9.01 25.00 -13.46
N GLN A 194 10.08 24.65 -14.16
CA GLN A 194 10.59 23.28 -14.19
C GLN A 194 11.16 22.86 -12.83
N ASP A 195 11.93 23.72 -12.17
CA ASP A 195 12.44 23.47 -10.81
C ASP A 195 11.31 23.23 -9.81
N ALA A 196 10.24 24.03 -9.90
CA ALA A 196 9.06 23.85 -9.06
C ALA A 196 8.36 22.50 -9.30
N ARG A 197 8.34 22.00 -10.54
CA ARG A 197 7.79 20.67 -10.86
C ARG A 197 8.66 19.54 -10.32
N ILE A 198 9.98 19.65 -10.46
CA ILE A 198 10.94 18.68 -9.92
C ILE A 198 10.77 18.60 -8.40
N ALA A 199 10.80 19.73 -7.71
CA ALA A 199 10.63 19.79 -6.26
C ALA A 199 9.28 19.19 -5.81
N ARG A 200 8.20 19.47 -6.55
CA ARG A 200 6.87 18.92 -6.26
C ARG A 200 6.80 17.40 -6.50
N GLU A 201 7.47 16.89 -7.53
CA GLU A 201 7.57 15.45 -7.78
C GLU A 201 8.31 14.75 -6.63
N GLU A 202 9.44 15.32 -6.19
CA GLU A 202 10.23 14.80 -5.06
C GLU A 202 9.43 14.81 -3.76
N GLU A 203 8.69 15.90 -3.47
CA GLU A 203 7.80 16.01 -2.31
C GLU A 203 6.73 14.92 -2.32
N LEU A 204 6.03 14.75 -3.46
CA LEU A 204 4.98 13.73 -3.60
C LEU A 204 5.56 12.31 -3.49
N ARG A 205 6.76 12.07 -4.04
CA ARG A 205 7.44 10.77 -3.92
C ARG A 205 7.79 10.47 -2.47
N ALA A 206 8.28 11.46 -1.72
CA ALA A 206 8.56 11.32 -0.30
C ALA A 206 7.27 11.06 0.51
N GLU A 207 6.18 11.77 0.22
CA GLU A 207 4.88 11.58 0.86
C GLU A 207 4.33 10.17 0.62
N VAL A 208 4.36 9.68 -0.63
CA VAL A 208 3.93 8.31 -0.96
C VAL A 208 4.78 7.28 -0.21
N THR A 209 6.10 7.45 -0.18
CA THR A 209 7.01 6.54 0.53
C THR A 209 6.74 6.52 2.03
N MET A 210 6.48 7.69 2.63
CA MET A 210 6.13 7.80 4.04
C MET A 210 4.79 7.10 4.35
N LEU A 211 3.77 7.31 3.52
CA LEU A 211 2.47 6.65 3.67
C LEU A 211 2.59 5.13 3.54
N GLU A 212 3.44 4.63 2.65
CA GLU A 212 3.72 3.20 2.52
C GLU A 212 4.40 2.62 3.76
N ALA A 213 5.38 3.34 4.30
CA ALA A 213 6.03 2.93 5.55
C ALA A 213 5.04 2.90 6.72
N GLU A 214 4.18 3.93 6.87
CA GLU A 214 3.15 3.96 7.92
C GLU A 214 2.15 2.79 7.75
N ARG A 215 1.73 2.51 6.52
CA ARG A 215 0.83 1.39 6.22
C ARG A 215 1.44 0.06 6.63
N VAL A 216 2.71 -0.19 6.29
CA VAL A 216 3.42 -1.43 6.66
C VAL A 216 3.47 -1.60 8.18
N LEU A 217 3.73 -0.53 8.91
CA LEU A 217 3.75 -0.56 10.38
C LEU A 217 2.37 -0.88 10.97
N LEU A 218 1.30 -0.25 10.45
CA LEU A 218 -0.06 -0.51 10.93
C LEU A 218 -0.58 -1.89 10.54
N ASP A 219 -0.18 -2.41 9.38
CA ASP A 219 -0.55 -3.76 8.95
C ASP A 219 0.13 -4.82 9.82
N ASP A 220 1.40 -4.62 10.19
CA ASP A 220 2.09 -5.45 11.19
C ASP A 220 1.35 -5.40 12.54
N GLN A 221 0.96 -4.22 13.03
CA GLN A 221 0.17 -4.08 14.25
C GLN A 221 -1.18 -4.83 14.16
N ARG A 222 -1.89 -4.70 13.04
CA ARG A 222 -3.15 -5.41 12.80
C ARG A 222 -2.97 -6.92 12.78
N SER A 223 -1.92 -7.43 12.12
CA SER A 223 -1.64 -8.86 12.03
C SER A 223 -1.40 -9.49 13.42
N ARG A 224 -0.74 -8.74 14.31
CA ARG A 224 -0.55 -9.12 15.72
C ARG A 224 -1.85 -9.10 16.52
N MET A 225 -2.77 -8.19 16.22
CA MET A 225 -4.10 -8.12 16.87
C MET A 225 -5.09 -9.19 16.36
N ALA A 226 -4.98 -9.61 15.10
CA ALA A 226 -5.88 -10.59 14.48
C ALA A 226 -5.83 -11.98 15.16
N ARG A 227 -4.78 -12.26 15.95
CA ARG A 227 -4.66 -13.45 16.77
C ARG A 227 -4.53 -13.04 18.23
N PRO A 228 -5.65 -12.79 18.96
CA PRO A 228 -5.59 -12.58 20.40
C PRO A 228 -5.24 -13.92 21.07
N GLU A 229 -3.95 -14.23 21.08
CA GLU A 229 -3.41 -15.43 21.71
C GLU A 229 -3.86 -15.46 23.17
N GLY A 230 -4.49 -16.55 23.56
CA GLY A 230 -5.08 -16.72 24.88
C GLY A 230 -6.60 -16.57 24.92
N VAL A 231 -7.25 -15.60 24.27
CA VAL A 231 -8.70 -15.37 24.49
C VAL A 231 -9.54 -16.63 24.22
N ARG A 232 -9.24 -17.36 23.14
CA ARG A 232 -9.88 -18.66 22.83
C ARG A 232 -9.62 -19.72 23.90
N GLY A 233 -8.38 -19.83 24.40
CA GLY A 233 -8.03 -20.76 25.47
C GLY A 233 -8.76 -20.43 26.78
N GLY A 234 -8.84 -19.13 27.12
CA GLY A 234 -9.58 -18.65 28.29
C GLY A 234 -11.06 -18.96 28.21
N LEU A 235 -11.70 -18.76 27.05
CA LEU A 235 -13.10 -19.12 26.83
C LEU A 235 -13.34 -20.63 26.97
N ILE A 236 -12.44 -21.48 26.45
CA ILE A 236 -12.55 -22.94 26.58
C ILE A 236 -12.43 -23.37 28.04
N VAL A 237 -11.41 -22.86 28.76
CA VAL A 237 -11.20 -23.18 30.18
C VAL A 237 -12.36 -22.68 31.03
N LEU A 238 -12.87 -21.48 30.77
CA LEU A 238 -14.04 -20.92 31.45
C LEU A 238 -15.29 -21.77 31.21
N GLY A 239 -15.54 -22.18 29.96
CA GLY A 239 -16.66 -23.05 29.61
C GLY A 239 -16.57 -24.42 30.29
N LEU A 240 -15.37 -25.01 30.34
CA LEU A 240 -15.13 -26.25 31.07
C LEU A 240 -15.37 -26.08 32.57
N PHE A 241 -14.90 -24.98 33.17
CA PHE A 241 -15.11 -24.70 34.59
C PHE A 241 -16.60 -24.48 34.91
N ALA A 242 -17.33 -23.77 34.06
CA ALA A 242 -18.78 -23.61 34.20
C ALA A 242 -19.51 -24.96 34.10
N ALA A 243 -19.11 -25.82 33.17
CA ALA A 243 -19.69 -27.16 33.03
C ALA A 243 -19.44 -28.02 34.28
N LEU A 244 -18.20 -28.04 34.79
CA LEU A 244 -17.82 -28.86 35.94
C LEU A 244 -18.32 -28.31 37.29
N GLY A 245 -18.37 -27.00 37.45
CA GLY A 245 -18.68 -26.37 38.75
C GLY A 245 -20.12 -25.86 38.87
N VAL A 246 -20.87 -25.68 37.77
CA VAL A 246 -22.29 -25.31 37.80
C VAL A 246 -23.17 -26.43 37.27
N VAL A 247 -22.95 -26.83 36.01
CA VAL A 247 -23.86 -27.76 35.32
C VAL A 247 -23.81 -29.15 35.98
N PHE A 248 -22.63 -29.65 36.31
CA PHE A 248 -22.48 -30.96 36.93
C PHE A 248 -23.15 -31.05 38.32
N PRO A 249 -22.92 -30.13 39.28
CA PRO A 249 -23.69 -30.11 40.53
C PRO A 249 -25.20 -30.00 40.33
N MET A 250 -25.66 -29.18 39.38
CA MET A 250 -27.10 -29.08 39.10
C MET A 250 -27.70 -30.39 38.57
N ILE A 251 -27.02 -31.07 37.64
CA ILE A 251 -27.46 -32.37 37.12
C ILE A 251 -27.52 -33.39 38.26
N VAL A 252 -26.49 -33.42 39.12
CA VAL A 252 -26.46 -34.32 40.28
C VAL A 252 -27.61 -34.05 41.24
N MET A 253 -27.90 -32.77 41.56
CA MET A 253 -29.04 -32.39 42.39
C MET A 253 -30.37 -32.75 41.74
N SER A 254 -30.50 -32.58 40.42
CA SER A 254 -31.72 -32.89 39.67
C SER A 254 -32.00 -34.40 39.62
N LEU A 255 -30.97 -35.22 39.41
CA LEU A 255 -31.10 -36.67 39.33
C LEU A 255 -31.16 -37.35 40.71
N ARG A 256 -30.54 -36.75 41.73
CA ARG A 256 -30.46 -37.27 43.10
C ARG A 256 -30.68 -36.13 44.11
N PRO A 257 -31.93 -35.88 44.53
CA PRO A 257 -32.27 -34.77 45.43
C PRO A 257 -31.59 -34.82 46.81
N VAL A 258 -31.10 -36.01 47.20
CA VAL A 258 -30.34 -36.24 48.44
C VAL A 258 -29.08 -37.04 48.10
N PRO A 259 -27.96 -36.39 47.77
CA PRO A 259 -26.68 -37.09 47.55
C PRO A 259 -26.12 -37.61 48.88
N SER A 260 -26.53 -38.83 49.25
CA SER A 260 -26.12 -39.50 50.49
C SER A 260 -24.81 -40.26 50.37
N GLY A 261 -24.37 -40.59 49.14
CA GLY A 261 -23.13 -41.33 48.89
C GLY A 261 -21.88 -40.46 49.06
N PRO A 262 -20.90 -40.86 49.91
CA PRO A 262 -19.62 -40.16 50.06
C PRO A 262 -18.90 -39.95 48.73
N GLY A 263 -18.96 -40.93 47.83
CA GLY A 263 -18.33 -40.85 46.51
C GLY A 263 -18.87 -39.71 45.61
N VAL A 264 -20.18 -39.41 45.67
CA VAL A 264 -20.76 -38.31 44.90
C VAL A 264 -20.23 -36.97 45.41
N ARG A 265 -20.18 -36.79 46.74
CA ARG A 265 -19.65 -35.57 47.36
C ARG A 265 -18.17 -35.35 47.03
N VAL A 266 -17.37 -36.41 47.10
CA VAL A 266 -15.95 -36.37 46.70
C VAL A 266 -15.80 -36.02 45.23
N SER A 267 -16.64 -36.59 44.35
CA SER A 267 -16.59 -36.27 42.91
C SER A 267 -16.93 -34.81 42.60
N LEU A 268 -17.90 -34.22 43.32
CA LEU A 268 -18.27 -32.80 43.18
C LEU A 268 -17.12 -31.88 43.60
N ILE A 269 -16.50 -32.16 44.75
CA ILE A 269 -15.35 -31.41 45.25
C ILE A 269 -14.18 -31.54 44.27
N LEU A 270 -13.89 -32.76 43.80
CA LEU A 270 -12.80 -33.00 42.85
C LEU A 270 -13.03 -32.28 41.52
N ALA A 271 -14.25 -32.33 40.97
CA ALA A 271 -14.61 -31.61 39.74
C ALA A 271 -14.42 -30.10 39.90
N PHE A 272 -14.85 -29.53 41.02
CA PHE A 272 -14.63 -28.12 41.34
C PHE A 272 -13.14 -27.78 41.46
N VAL A 273 -12.37 -28.56 42.23
CA VAL A 273 -10.93 -28.32 42.43
C VAL A 273 -10.16 -28.44 41.12
N VAL A 274 -10.44 -29.45 40.29
CA VAL A 274 -9.82 -29.62 38.98
C VAL A 274 -10.13 -28.42 38.08
N GLY A 275 -11.38 -28.00 38.01
CA GLY A 275 -11.79 -26.84 37.23
C GLY A 275 -11.17 -25.53 37.73
N PHE A 276 -11.10 -25.35 39.05
CA PHE A 276 -10.46 -24.19 39.67
C PHE A 276 -8.96 -24.14 39.38
N VAL A 277 -8.25 -25.27 39.57
CA VAL A 277 -6.81 -25.38 39.24
C VAL A 277 -6.56 -25.13 37.75
N ALA A 278 -7.42 -25.63 36.86
CA ALA A 278 -7.32 -25.35 35.43
C ALA A 278 -7.48 -23.86 35.12
N LEU A 279 -8.48 -23.19 35.71
CA LEU A 279 -8.72 -21.76 35.54
C LEU A 279 -7.56 -20.92 36.08
N THR A 280 -7.12 -21.17 37.31
CA THR A 280 -6.02 -20.44 37.94
C THR A 280 -4.70 -20.70 37.20
N GLY A 281 -4.42 -21.95 36.83
CA GLY A 281 -3.23 -22.32 36.07
C GLY A 281 -3.19 -21.63 34.71
N TYR A 282 -4.33 -21.55 34.03
CA TYR A 282 -4.47 -20.80 32.79
C TYR A 282 -4.19 -19.28 33.00
N MET A 283 -4.76 -18.66 34.04
CA MET A 283 -4.50 -17.24 34.33
C MET A 283 -3.01 -16.99 34.64
N VAL A 284 -2.37 -17.84 35.45
CA VAL A 284 -0.94 -17.72 35.78
C VAL A 284 -0.07 -17.87 34.54
N SER A 285 -0.40 -18.84 33.67
CA SER A 285 0.29 -19.04 32.38
C SER A 285 0.20 -17.79 31.51
N GLN A 286 -0.99 -17.19 31.38
CA GLN A 286 -1.19 -15.96 30.60
C GLN A 286 -0.39 -14.79 31.17
N VAL A 287 -0.40 -14.57 32.48
CA VAL A 287 0.39 -13.51 33.12
C VAL A 287 1.90 -13.72 32.89
N ARG A 288 2.38 -14.96 32.93
CA ARG A 288 3.79 -15.27 32.63
C ARG A 288 4.14 -14.98 31.18
N THR A 289 3.31 -15.42 30.24
CA THR A 289 3.51 -15.16 28.80
C THR A 289 3.54 -13.66 28.49
N LEU A 290 2.68 -12.87 29.14
CA LEU A 290 2.68 -11.42 29.00
C LEU A 290 3.95 -10.78 29.59
N ARG A 291 4.44 -11.26 30.74
CA ARG A 291 5.70 -10.78 31.33
C ARG A 291 6.92 -11.09 30.46
N THR A 292 6.99 -12.29 29.89
CA THR A 292 8.11 -12.66 29.00
C THR A 292 8.15 -11.83 27.71
N ARG A 293 7.00 -11.36 27.23
CA ARG A 293 6.92 -10.48 26.04
C ARG A 293 7.24 -9.02 26.34
N ALA A 294 7.03 -8.58 27.58
CA ALA A 294 7.29 -7.21 28.01
C ALA A 294 8.75 -6.98 28.46
N ALA A 295 9.54 -8.04 28.61
CA ALA A 295 10.97 -7.91 28.87
C ALA A 295 11.64 -7.33 27.61
N PRO A 296 12.25 -6.14 27.69
CA PRO A 296 12.94 -5.54 26.55
C PRO A 296 14.08 -6.48 26.13
N ALA A 297 14.26 -6.64 24.82
CA ALA A 297 15.47 -7.21 24.25
C ALA A 297 16.64 -6.26 24.56
N THR A 298 17.14 -6.29 25.78
CA THR A 298 18.40 -5.66 26.14
C THR A 298 19.51 -6.66 25.90
N ALA A 299 20.43 -6.25 25.02
CA ALA A 299 21.77 -6.80 24.79
C ALA A 299 21.84 -8.15 24.06
N ASP A 300 22.06 -8.08 22.75
CA ASP A 300 23.39 -8.36 22.17
C ASP A 300 23.68 -7.36 21.04
#